data_AF-A0A969HSK1-F1
#
_entry.id   AF-A0A969HSK1-F1
#
_cell.length_a   1.000
_cell.length_b   1.000
_cell.length_c   1.000
_cell.angle_alpha   90.00
_cell.angle_beta   90.00
_cell.angle_gamma   90.00
#
_symmetry.space_group_name_H-M   'P 1'
#
loop_
_entity.id
_entity.type
_entity.pdbx_description
1 polymer ?
#
loop_
_entity_poly.entity_id
_entity_poly.type
_entity_poly.pdbx_seq_one_letter_code
_entity_poly.pdbx_strand_id
1 'polypeptide(L)'
;MVYDNYSTIGGGGNNRVGSNDADATTNPFATIGGGQSNIASNSNATVGGGASNTVSEETATVGGGLLNSASGDSATVGGGESNEASAPRTTIGGGLGNIASGTYGTIGGGQTNEATNDWGTVSGGFDNTATGTYTAIGGGAANEATASFGTISGGQFNDAMENYSSVGGGFTNSAENTYATVGGGQSNTASGTNATVSGGSFNTASSASATVGGGVENTASGTGATVGGGGGNTAGNAYATVGGGLLNTASGTYATVPGGQSNIASSNYSFAAGRRAVADDTGGVCVGR
;
A
#
# COMPACT_ATOMS: atom_id res chain seq x y z
N MET A 1 -30.33 -20.77 -21.18
CA MET A 1 -31.58 -21.08 -20.44
C MET A 1 -31.94 -19.86 -19.64
N VAL A 2 -33.21 -19.45 -19.73
CA VAL A 2 -33.79 -18.36 -18.92
C VAL A 2 -34.76 -19.02 -17.95
N TYR A 3 -34.57 -18.81 -16.66
CA TYR A 3 -35.38 -19.44 -15.61
C TYR A 3 -36.46 -18.51 -15.06
N ASP A 4 -36.15 -17.22 -14.89
CA ASP A 4 -37.03 -16.25 -14.23
C ASP A 4 -37.63 -15.19 -15.17
N ASN A 5 -38.64 -14.49 -14.65
CA ASN A 5 -39.44 -13.53 -15.37
C ASN A 5 -38.64 -12.32 -15.85
N TYR A 6 -38.97 -11.86 -17.06
CA TYR A 6 -38.40 -10.67 -17.72
C TYR A 6 -36.88 -10.73 -17.96
N SER A 7 -36.26 -11.88 -17.72
CA SER A 7 -34.85 -12.11 -17.94
C SER A 7 -34.53 -12.37 -19.41
N THR A 8 -33.33 -11.99 -19.88
CA THR A 8 -32.99 -12.05 -21.31
C THR A 8 -31.62 -12.68 -21.60
N ILE A 9 -31.54 -13.39 -22.72
CA ILE A 9 -30.29 -13.84 -23.35
C ILE A 9 -30.30 -13.38 -24.80
N GLY A 10 -29.37 -12.50 -25.20
CA GLY A 10 -29.31 -11.95 -26.55
C GLY A 10 -28.74 -12.89 -27.63
N GLY A 11 -28.03 -13.95 -27.23
CA GLY A 11 -27.51 -14.98 -28.15
C GLY A 11 -26.44 -15.87 -27.53
N GLY A 12 -25.72 -16.63 -28.38
CA GLY A 12 -24.60 -17.48 -27.98
C GLY A 12 -25.00 -18.86 -27.44
N GLY A 13 -24.11 -19.50 -26.67
CA GLY A 13 -24.23 -20.90 -26.26
C GLY A 13 -24.02 -21.11 -24.76
N ASN A 14 -24.78 -22.02 -24.15
CA ASN A 14 -24.64 -22.41 -22.73
C ASN A 14 -24.79 -21.30 -21.68
N ASN A 15 -25.43 -20.18 -22.03
CA ASN A 15 -25.70 -19.10 -21.07
C ASN A 15 -26.86 -19.46 -20.13
N ARG A 16 -26.82 -19.01 -18.87
CA ARG A 16 -27.83 -19.22 -17.83
C ARG A 16 -28.24 -17.90 -17.18
N VAL A 17 -29.54 -17.63 -17.11
CA VAL A 17 -30.09 -16.44 -16.47
C VAL A 17 -31.21 -16.81 -15.50
N GLY A 18 -31.17 -16.27 -14.28
CA GLY A 18 -32.08 -16.58 -13.19
C GLY A 18 -31.67 -17.78 -12.33
N SER A 19 -32.43 -18.04 -11.26
CA SER A 19 -32.33 -19.21 -10.39
C SER A 19 -33.18 -20.36 -10.90
N ASN A 20 -32.67 -21.58 -10.73
CA ASN A 20 -33.40 -22.79 -11.11
C ASN A 20 -34.19 -23.36 -9.91
N ASP A 21 -35.05 -22.54 -9.30
CA ASP A 21 -35.78 -22.83 -8.06
C ASP A 21 -37.30 -23.03 -8.25
N ALA A 22 -37.75 -23.28 -9.50
CA ALA A 22 -39.14 -23.49 -9.92
C ALA A 22 -40.08 -22.28 -9.73
N ASP A 23 -39.69 -21.27 -8.97
CA ASP A 23 -40.39 -19.99 -8.83
C ASP A 23 -39.76 -18.93 -9.73
N ALA A 24 -40.38 -18.68 -10.88
CA ALA A 24 -39.89 -17.71 -11.86
C ALA A 24 -39.88 -16.24 -11.38
N THR A 25 -40.29 -15.94 -10.14
CA THR A 25 -40.40 -14.58 -9.61
C THR A 25 -39.23 -14.16 -8.72
N THR A 26 -38.34 -15.08 -8.34
CA THR A 26 -37.32 -14.83 -7.32
C THR A 26 -36.16 -13.96 -7.81
N ASN A 27 -35.73 -14.10 -9.07
CA ASN A 27 -34.61 -13.33 -9.64
C ASN A 27 -34.93 -12.69 -11.00
N PRO A 28 -35.85 -11.71 -11.05
CA PRO A 28 -36.30 -11.12 -12.30
C PRO A 28 -35.25 -10.18 -12.94
N PHE A 29 -35.46 -9.86 -14.23
CA PHE A 29 -34.73 -8.82 -14.99
C PHE A 29 -33.22 -9.07 -15.20
N ALA A 30 -32.72 -10.26 -14.88
CA ALA A 30 -31.33 -10.60 -15.16
C ALA A 30 -31.07 -10.65 -16.69
N THR A 31 -29.90 -10.23 -17.13
CA THR A 31 -29.59 -10.06 -18.56
C THR A 31 -28.22 -10.61 -18.90
N ILE A 32 -28.16 -11.40 -19.98
CA ILE A 32 -26.91 -11.76 -20.65
C ILE A 32 -26.98 -11.31 -22.11
N GLY A 33 -26.08 -10.40 -22.52
CA GLY A 33 -26.07 -9.88 -23.90
C GLY A 33 -25.73 -10.93 -24.95
N GLY A 34 -24.91 -11.93 -24.62
CA GLY A 34 -24.55 -13.04 -25.49
C GLY A 34 -23.34 -13.83 -24.98
N GLY A 35 -22.61 -14.48 -25.90
CA GLY A 35 -21.35 -15.17 -25.58
C GLY A 35 -21.50 -16.63 -25.18
N GLN A 36 -20.52 -17.19 -24.46
CA GLN A 36 -20.48 -18.61 -24.13
C GLN A 36 -20.40 -18.88 -22.63
N SER A 37 -21.26 -19.76 -22.11
CA SER A 37 -21.18 -20.26 -20.73
C SER A 37 -21.24 -19.17 -19.64
N ASN A 38 -21.90 -18.05 -19.90
CA ASN A 38 -22.09 -16.99 -18.90
C ASN A 38 -23.25 -17.31 -17.94
N ILE A 39 -23.17 -16.84 -16.70
CA ILE A 39 -24.19 -17.04 -15.66
C ILE A 39 -24.56 -15.68 -15.03
N ALA A 40 -25.85 -15.38 -14.96
CA ALA A 40 -26.39 -14.24 -14.23
C ALA A 40 -27.59 -14.73 -13.39
N SER A 41 -27.38 -15.02 -12.10
CA SER A 41 -28.31 -15.84 -11.31
C SER A 41 -29.19 -15.08 -10.30
N ASN A 42 -29.08 -13.75 -10.23
CA ASN A 42 -29.80 -12.93 -9.23
C ASN A 42 -30.57 -11.77 -9.89
N SER A 43 -31.47 -11.13 -9.15
CA SER A 43 -32.28 -10.00 -9.61
C SER A 43 -31.41 -8.88 -10.20
N ASN A 44 -31.77 -8.41 -11.41
CA ASN A 44 -31.04 -7.37 -12.16
C ASN A 44 -29.56 -7.67 -12.45
N ALA A 45 -29.08 -8.90 -12.22
CA ALA A 45 -27.72 -9.31 -12.55
C ALA A 45 -27.45 -9.16 -14.05
N THR A 46 -26.34 -8.53 -14.42
CA THR A 46 -26.04 -8.22 -15.83
C THR A 46 -24.67 -8.74 -16.26
N VAL A 47 -24.64 -9.55 -17.33
CA VAL A 47 -23.42 -9.86 -18.06
C VAL A 47 -23.53 -9.32 -19.48
N GLY A 48 -22.65 -8.40 -19.87
CA GLY A 48 -22.68 -7.83 -21.23
C GLY A 48 -22.35 -8.84 -22.33
N GLY A 49 -21.49 -9.83 -22.05
CA GLY A 49 -21.15 -10.91 -22.98
C GLY A 49 -19.89 -11.68 -22.55
N GLY A 50 -19.08 -12.11 -23.51
CA GLY A 50 -17.82 -12.81 -23.25
C GLY A 50 -17.98 -14.30 -23.00
N ALA A 51 -17.03 -14.91 -22.28
CA ALA A 51 -17.03 -16.34 -22.00
C ALA A 51 -16.82 -16.63 -20.50
N SER A 52 -17.62 -17.54 -19.95
CA SER A 52 -17.50 -18.05 -18.58
C SER A 52 -17.53 -16.96 -17.50
N ASN A 53 -18.22 -15.85 -17.74
CA ASN A 53 -18.42 -14.81 -16.72
C ASN A 53 -19.60 -15.17 -15.81
N THR A 54 -19.48 -14.83 -14.52
CA THR A 54 -20.50 -15.14 -13.50
C THR A 54 -20.90 -13.89 -12.73
N VAL A 55 -22.21 -13.68 -12.58
CA VAL A 55 -22.79 -12.68 -11.67
C VAL A 55 -23.80 -13.39 -10.79
N SER A 56 -23.59 -13.35 -9.46
CA SER A 56 -24.39 -14.13 -8.51
C SER A 56 -25.19 -13.29 -7.50
N GLU A 57 -24.99 -11.98 -7.45
CA GLU A 57 -25.66 -11.08 -6.50
C GLU A 57 -26.50 -10.00 -7.17
N GLU A 58 -27.41 -9.41 -6.40
CA GLU A 58 -28.39 -8.43 -6.88
C GLU A 58 -27.69 -7.20 -7.48
N THR A 59 -28.20 -6.71 -8.62
CA THR A 59 -27.68 -5.53 -9.37
C THR A 59 -26.20 -5.56 -9.79
N ALA A 60 -25.48 -6.65 -9.49
CA ALA A 60 -24.08 -6.79 -9.86
C ALA A 60 -23.92 -6.89 -11.39
N THR A 61 -22.76 -6.47 -11.89
CA THR A 61 -22.52 -6.34 -13.32
C THR A 61 -21.13 -6.82 -13.71
N VAL A 62 -21.06 -7.62 -14.78
CA VAL A 62 -19.84 -7.89 -15.54
C VAL A 62 -20.02 -7.37 -16.96
N GLY A 63 -19.19 -6.42 -17.40
CA GLY A 63 -19.30 -5.85 -18.75
C GLY A 63 -19.00 -6.85 -19.88
N GLY A 64 -18.15 -7.85 -19.62
CA GLY A 64 -17.81 -8.92 -20.56
C GLY A 64 -16.48 -9.58 -20.20
N GLY A 65 -15.75 -10.09 -21.19
CA GLY A 65 -14.41 -10.68 -21.00
C GLY A 65 -14.42 -12.19 -20.77
N LEU A 66 -13.40 -12.72 -20.09
CA LEU A 66 -13.24 -14.16 -19.82
C LEU A 66 -13.13 -14.40 -18.30
N LEU A 67 -13.91 -15.34 -17.76
CA LEU A 67 -13.75 -15.81 -16.38
C LEU A 67 -13.87 -14.71 -15.30
N ASN A 68 -14.58 -13.62 -15.56
CA ASN A 68 -14.82 -12.60 -14.53
C ASN A 68 -15.99 -12.99 -13.62
N SER A 69 -15.88 -12.67 -12.33
CA SER A 69 -16.89 -12.94 -11.31
C SER A 69 -17.28 -11.66 -10.57
N ALA A 70 -18.58 -11.37 -10.48
CA ALA A 70 -19.14 -10.36 -9.58
C ALA A 70 -20.15 -11.02 -8.64
N SER A 71 -19.74 -11.25 -7.39
CA SER A 71 -20.48 -12.01 -6.38
C SER A 71 -20.75 -11.23 -5.09
N GLY A 72 -20.59 -9.92 -5.11
CA GLY A 72 -21.07 -9.02 -4.07
C GLY A 72 -22.27 -8.20 -4.55
N ASP A 73 -23.19 -7.84 -3.65
CA ASP A 73 -24.33 -6.96 -3.99
C ASP A 73 -23.85 -5.65 -4.62
N SER A 74 -24.42 -5.27 -5.75
CA SER A 74 -24.01 -4.10 -6.54
C SER A 74 -22.53 -4.09 -6.96
N ALA A 75 -21.82 -5.23 -6.95
CA ALA A 75 -20.43 -5.31 -7.39
C ALA A 75 -20.32 -5.11 -8.91
N THR A 76 -19.25 -4.45 -9.36
CA THR A 76 -19.02 -4.19 -10.79
C THR A 76 -17.65 -4.67 -11.24
N VAL A 77 -17.61 -5.43 -12.34
CA VAL A 77 -16.40 -5.71 -13.11
C VAL A 77 -16.59 -5.18 -14.54
N GLY A 78 -15.77 -4.22 -14.95
CA GLY A 78 -15.89 -3.62 -16.29
C GLY A 78 -15.62 -4.60 -17.44
N GLY A 79 -14.76 -5.60 -17.21
CA GLY A 79 -14.40 -6.65 -18.17
C GLY A 79 -13.02 -7.25 -17.87
N GLY A 80 -12.30 -7.70 -18.89
CA GLY A 80 -10.95 -8.27 -18.73
C GLY A 80 -10.96 -9.79 -18.57
N GLU A 81 -9.98 -10.33 -17.85
CA GLU A 81 -9.85 -11.76 -17.61
C GLU A 81 -9.65 -12.08 -16.12
N SER A 82 -10.39 -13.08 -15.62
CA SER A 82 -10.20 -13.63 -14.26
C SER A 82 -10.28 -12.61 -13.12
N ASN A 83 -11.06 -11.53 -13.25
CA ASN A 83 -11.26 -10.58 -12.16
C ASN A 83 -12.38 -11.03 -11.22
N GLU A 84 -12.22 -10.82 -9.92
CA GLU A 84 -13.16 -11.24 -8.87
C GLU A 84 -13.57 -10.06 -7.99
N ALA A 85 -14.83 -9.65 -8.05
CA ALA A 85 -15.43 -8.63 -7.20
C ALA A 85 -16.46 -9.29 -6.26
N SER A 86 -16.07 -9.63 -5.04
CA SER A 86 -16.83 -10.54 -4.17
C SER A 86 -17.51 -9.90 -2.95
N ALA A 87 -17.19 -8.65 -2.61
CA ALA A 87 -17.87 -7.92 -1.54
C ALA A 87 -18.84 -6.84 -2.06
N PRO A 88 -19.80 -6.39 -1.24
CA PRO A 88 -20.79 -5.41 -1.68
C PRO A 88 -20.16 -4.10 -2.16
N ARG A 89 -20.69 -3.57 -3.26
CA ARG A 89 -20.31 -2.27 -3.86
C ARG A 89 -18.83 -2.18 -4.24
N THR A 90 -18.19 -3.32 -4.47
CA THR A 90 -16.83 -3.37 -5.02
C THR A 90 -16.83 -2.96 -6.49
N THR A 91 -15.72 -2.39 -6.95
CA THR A 91 -15.54 -2.02 -8.35
C THR A 91 -14.17 -2.47 -8.85
N ILE A 92 -14.16 -3.22 -9.95
CA ILE A 92 -12.96 -3.51 -10.74
C ILE A 92 -13.16 -2.94 -12.14
N GLY A 93 -12.33 -1.98 -12.55
CA GLY A 93 -12.44 -1.37 -13.89
C GLY A 93 -12.17 -2.36 -15.04
N GLY A 94 -11.32 -3.36 -14.80
CA GLY A 94 -10.99 -4.44 -15.73
C GLY A 94 -9.60 -5.02 -15.45
N GLY A 95 -8.93 -5.55 -16.47
CA GLY A 95 -7.56 -6.07 -16.33
C GLY A 95 -7.49 -7.59 -16.20
N LEU A 96 -6.44 -8.12 -15.57
CA LEU A 96 -6.17 -9.56 -15.44
C LEU A 96 -5.99 -9.95 -13.97
N GLY A 97 -6.86 -10.81 -13.44
CA GLY A 97 -6.61 -11.44 -12.15
C GLY A 97 -6.70 -10.51 -10.94
N ASN A 98 -7.48 -9.42 -11.00
CA ASN A 98 -7.64 -8.51 -9.86
C ASN A 98 -8.72 -9.03 -8.90
N ILE A 99 -8.54 -8.84 -7.59
CA ILE A 99 -9.44 -9.32 -6.53
C ILE A 99 -9.88 -8.15 -5.64
N ALA A 100 -11.16 -7.80 -5.68
CA ALA A 100 -11.77 -6.83 -4.77
C ALA A 100 -12.77 -7.54 -3.85
N SER A 101 -12.42 -7.71 -2.58
CA SER A 101 -13.21 -8.46 -1.59
C SER A 101 -13.48 -7.70 -0.29
N GLY A 102 -13.09 -6.43 -0.21
CA GLY A 102 -13.52 -5.51 0.85
C GLY A 102 -14.75 -4.70 0.45
N THR A 103 -15.66 -4.38 1.36
CA THR A 103 -16.85 -3.57 1.05
C THR A 103 -16.42 -2.19 0.52
N TYR A 104 -16.99 -1.73 -0.60
CA TYR A 104 -16.53 -0.53 -1.33
C TYR A 104 -15.08 -0.58 -1.84
N GLY A 105 -14.45 -1.75 -1.87
CA GLY A 105 -13.12 -1.94 -2.42
C GLY A 105 -13.07 -1.55 -3.89
N THR A 106 -12.03 -0.83 -4.29
CA THR A 106 -11.88 -0.32 -5.66
C THR A 106 -10.54 -0.71 -6.25
N ILE A 107 -10.58 -1.34 -7.43
CA ILE A 107 -9.41 -1.58 -8.27
C ILE A 107 -9.66 -0.93 -9.63
N GLY A 108 -8.87 0.08 -9.99
CA GLY A 108 -9.04 0.76 -11.28
C GLY A 108 -8.75 -0.14 -12.48
N GLY A 109 -7.83 -1.11 -12.34
CA GLY A 109 -7.51 -2.12 -13.34
C GLY A 109 -6.13 -2.72 -13.09
N GLY A 110 -5.42 -3.10 -14.16
CA GLY A 110 -4.07 -3.68 -14.06
C GLY A 110 -4.07 -5.19 -13.94
N GLN A 111 -3.02 -5.75 -13.34
CA GLN A 111 -2.85 -7.19 -13.19
C GLN A 111 -2.56 -7.57 -11.74
N THR A 112 -3.22 -8.63 -11.26
CA THR A 112 -2.97 -9.25 -9.94
C THR A 112 -3.02 -8.29 -8.75
N ASN A 113 -3.84 -7.24 -8.82
CA ASN A 113 -4.02 -6.35 -7.67
C ASN A 113 -5.10 -6.87 -6.73
N GLU A 114 -4.92 -6.63 -5.44
CA GLU A 114 -5.84 -7.05 -4.38
C GLU A 114 -6.29 -5.87 -3.52
N ALA A 115 -7.60 -5.75 -3.29
CA ALA A 115 -8.23 -4.80 -2.38
C ALA A 115 -9.24 -5.53 -1.50
N THR A 116 -8.78 -6.07 -0.38
CA THR A 116 -9.49 -7.14 0.35
C THR A 116 -10.18 -6.70 1.64
N ASN A 117 -9.88 -5.49 2.15
CA ASN A 117 -10.57 -4.89 3.30
C ASN A 117 -11.37 -3.65 2.90
N ASP A 118 -12.33 -3.29 3.76
CA ASP A 118 -13.30 -2.23 3.47
C ASP A 118 -12.63 -0.90 3.09
N TRP A 119 -13.14 -0.28 2.03
CA TRP A 119 -12.63 0.98 1.47
C TRP A 119 -11.18 0.94 0.96
N GLY A 120 -10.59 -0.25 0.81
CA GLY A 120 -9.28 -0.42 0.17
C GLY A 120 -9.32 0.01 -1.30
N THR A 121 -8.34 0.81 -1.72
CA THR A 121 -8.25 1.31 -3.09
C THR A 121 -6.90 1.01 -3.69
N VAL A 122 -6.90 0.40 -4.88
CA VAL A 122 -5.75 0.29 -5.77
C VAL A 122 -6.10 0.96 -7.10
N SER A 123 -5.43 2.04 -7.46
CA SER A 123 -5.76 2.75 -8.70
C SER A 123 -5.43 1.94 -9.97
N GLY A 124 -4.49 1.00 -9.87
CA GLY A 124 -4.11 0.05 -10.93
C GLY A 124 -2.68 -0.47 -10.71
N GLY A 125 -2.04 -0.98 -11.76
CA GLY A 125 -0.65 -1.46 -11.70
C GLY A 125 -0.53 -2.98 -11.71
N PHE A 126 0.58 -3.50 -11.20
CA PHE A 126 0.87 -4.93 -11.14
C PHE A 126 1.10 -5.37 -9.70
N ASP A 127 0.38 -6.39 -9.23
CA ASP A 127 0.69 -7.07 -7.96
C ASP A 127 0.65 -6.16 -6.72
N ASN A 128 -0.25 -5.17 -6.67
CA ASN A 128 -0.38 -4.32 -5.48
C ASN A 128 -1.44 -4.88 -4.52
N THR A 129 -1.15 -4.83 -3.21
CA THR A 129 -1.96 -5.44 -2.16
C THR A 129 -2.40 -4.40 -1.14
N ALA A 130 -3.69 -4.08 -1.14
CA ALA A 130 -4.36 -3.19 -0.19
C ALA A 130 -5.25 -4.01 0.76
N THR A 131 -4.67 -4.48 1.86
CA THR A 131 -5.33 -5.37 2.82
C THR A 131 -5.71 -4.69 4.14
N GLY A 132 -5.46 -3.39 4.32
CA GLY A 132 -5.96 -2.62 5.47
C GLY A 132 -7.25 -1.85 5.17
N THR A 133 -8.04 -1.52 6.20
CA THR A 133 -9.23 -0.67 6.05
C THR A 133 -8.85 0.76 5.64
N TYR A 134 -9.56 1.36 4.67
CA TYR A 134 -9.26 2.70 4.14
C TYR A 134 -7.84 2.85 3.57
N THR A 135 -7.22 1.76 3.10
CA THR A 135 -5.91 1.82 2.45
C THR A 135 -5.99 2.43 1.06
N ALA A 136 -4.91 3.08 0.63
CA ALA A 136 -4.82 3.66 -0.70
C ALA A 136 -3.45 3.38 -1.33
N ILE A 137 -3.47 2.71 -2.48
CA ILE A 137 -2.31 2.52 -3.34
C ILE A 137 -2.58 3.24 -4.68
N GLY A 138 -1.76 4.25 -4.97
CA GLY A 138 -1.87 5.05 -6.20
C GLY A 138 -1.48 4.30 -7.48
N GLY A 139 -0.83 3.15 -7.35
CA GLY A 139 -0.49 2.23 -8.44
C GLY A 139 0.94 1.71 -8.31
N GLY A 140 1.57 1.36 -9.44
CA GLY A 140 2.94 0.84 -9.44
C GLY A 140 3.00 -0.69 -9.43
N ALA A 141 4.06 -1.27 -8.87
CA ALA A 141 4.28 -2.70 -8.88
C ALA A 141 4.66 -3.27 -7.51
N ALA A 142 4.00 -4.34 -7.05
CA ALA A 142 4.38 -5.02 -5.80
C ALA A 142 4.43 -4.10 -4.58
N ASN A 143 3.45 -3.21 -4.40
CA ASN A 143 3.34 -2.38 -3.19
C ASN A 143 2.33 -2.99 -2.22
N GLU A 144 2.59 -2.91 -0.92
CA GLU A 144 1.78 -3.54 0.13
C GLU A 144 1.36 -2.53 1.22
N ALA A 145 0.06 -2.26 1.33
CA ALA A 145 -0.53 -1.46 2.40
C ALA A 145 -1.47 -2.33 3.25
N THR A 146 -1.03 -2.77 4.43
CA THR A 146 -1.71 -3.82 5.20
C THR A 146 -2.53 -3.37 6.38
N ALA A 147 -2.27 -2.17 6.91
CA ALA A 147 -2.94 -1.66 8.09
C ALA A 147 -3.86 -0.47 7.80
N SER A 148 -4.69 -0.10 8.78
CA SER A 148 -5.73 0.90 8.55
C SER A 148 -5.14 2.26 8.19
N PHE A 149 -5.72 2.92 7.19
CA PHE A 149 -5.24 4.20 6.65
C PHE A 149 -3.81 4.18 6.10
N GLY A 150 -3.24 3.00 5.83
CA GLY A 150 -1.95 2.86 5.16
C GLY A 150 -2.00 3.45 3.75
N THR A 151 -1.01 4.26 3.39
CA THR A 151 -0.99 4.96 2.09
C THR A 151 0.33 4.75 1.36
N ILE A 152 0.26 4.34 0.10
CA ILE A 152 1.39 4.27 -0.82
C ILE A 152 1.04 5.02 -2.09
N SER A 153 1.75 6.11 -2.40
CA SER A 153 1.41 6.90 -3.60
C SER A 153 1.75 6.18 -4.91
N GLY A 154 2.69 5.23 -4.90
CA GLY A 154 3.06 4.39 -6.03
C GLY A 154 4.49 3.85 -5.91
N GLY A 155 5.14 3.53 -7.03
CA GLY A 155 6.50 3.00 -7.05
C GLY A 155 6.54 1.48 -7.08
N GLN A 156 7.63 0.88 -6.59
CA GLN A 156 7.80 -0.57 -6.58
C GLN A 156 8.34 -1.09 -5.25
N PHE A 157 7.80 -2.22 -4.77
CA PHE A 157 8.23 -2.87 -3.52
C PHE A 157 8.17 -1.96 -2.30
N ASN A 158 7.14 -1.11 -2.18
CA ASN A 158 6.99 -0.28 -0.99
C ASN A 158 5.99 -0.89 -0.02
N ASP A 159 6.25 -0.75 1.28
CA ASP A 159 5.46 -1.32 2.36
C ASP A 159 4.99 -0.25 3.34
N ALA A 160 3.69 -0.21 3.61
CA ALA A 160 3.04 0.60 4.65
C ALA A 160 2.30 -0.34 5.61
N MET A 161 2.99 -0.79 6.66
CA MET A 161 2.61 -1.99 7.41
C MET A 161 1.72 -1.74 8.63
N GLU A 162 1.62 -0.49 9.09
CA GLU A 162 0.98 -0.15 10.36
C GLU A 162 0.03 1.05 10.26
N ASN A 163 -0.82 1.26 11.27
CA ASN A 163 -1.90 2.25 11.18
C ASN A 163 -1.36 3.66 10.87
N TYR A 164 -1.97 4.32 9.87
CA TYR A 164 -1.55 5.64 9.39
C TYR A 164 -0.10 5.72 8.89
N SER A 165 0.56 4.59 8.61
CA SER A 165 1.87 4.58 7.97
C SER A 165 1.75 5.08 6.52
N SER A 166 2.80 5.73 6.04
CA SER A 166 2.78 6.29 4.68
C SER A 166 4.11 6.17 3.96
N VAL A 167 4.03 5.85 2.67
CA VAL A 167 5.15 5.87 1.73
C VAL A 167 4.79 6.74 0.53
N GLY A 168 5.56 7.80 0.30
CA GLY A 168 5.36 8.71 -0.84
C GLY A 168 5.72 8.09 -2.20
N GLY A 169 6.39 6.95 -2.21
CA GLY A 169 6.69 6.12 -3.38
C GLY A 169 8.17 5.73 -3.45
N GLY A 170 8.67 5.41 -4.65
CA GLY A 170 10.08 5.01 -4.84
C GLY A 170 10.26 3.50 -4.94
N PHE A 171 11.43 2.99 -4.54
CA PHE A 171 11.81 1.58 -4.66
C PHE A 171 12.22 0.99 -3.29
N THR A 172 11.55 -0.07 -2.84
CA THR A 172 11.93 -0.79 -1.61
C THR A 172 11.91 0.07 -0.35
N ASN A 173 10.89 0.91 -0.15
CA ASN A 173 10.76 1.70 1.08
C ASN A 173 9.77 1.07 2.05
N SER A 174 10.05 1.13 3.35
CA SER A 174 9.27 0.47 4.38
C SER A 174 8.91 1.41 5.53
N ALA A 175 7.61 1.58 5.79
CA ALA A 175 7.06 2.28 6.96
C ALA A 175 6.38 1.26 7.88
N GLU A 176 7.07 0.85 8.95
CA GLU A 176 6.78 -0.38 9.71
C GLU A 176 6.07 -0.13 11.05
N ASN A 177 5.68 1.11 11.35
CA ASN A 177 5.07 1.46 12.63
C ASN A 177 3.94 2.48 12.49
N THR A 178 3.16 2.64 13.56
CA THR A 178 2.05 3.59 13.60
C THR A 178 2.59 5.02 13.38
N TYR A 179 1.97 5.74 12.43
CA TYR A 179 2.39 7.06 11.95
C TYR A 179 3.83 7.13 11.37
N ALA A 180 4.47 6.01 11.08
CA ALA A 180 5.77 6.02 10.40
C ALA A 180 5.62 6.57 8.98
N THR A 181 6.59 7.37 8.55
CA THR A 181 6.55 8.03 7.24
C THR A 181 7.87 7.86 6.50
N VAL A 182 7.79 7.39 5.26
CA VAL A 182 8.87 7.48 4.30
C VAL A 182 8.44 8.36 3.13
N GLY A 183 9.08 9.51 2.95
CA GLY A 183 8.72 10.44 1.87
C GLY A 183 8.98 9.87 0.46
N GLY A 184 9.94 8.95 0.33
CA GLY A 184 10.21 8.17 -0.87
C GLY A 184 11.69 7.78 -0.99
N GLY A 185 12.18 7.57 -2.20
CA GLY A 185 13.60 7.23 -2.44
C GLY A 185 13.83 5.73 -2.63
N GLN A 186 14.98 5.23 -2.18
CA GLN A 186 15.39 3.84 -2.35
C GLN A 186 15.78 3.19 -1.02
N SER A 187 15.19 2.04 -0.67
CA SER A 187 15.67 1.23 0.46
C SER A 187 15.69 1.97 1.81
N ASN A 188 14.72 2.85 2.05
CA ASN A 188 14.60 3.55 3.33
C ASN A 188 13.63 2.83 4.28
N THR A 189 13.92 2.84 5.57
CA THR A 189 13.10 2.20 6.61
C THR A 189 12.77 3.17 7.74
N ALA A 190 11.48 3.35 8.03
CA ALA A 190 10.99 4.03 9.22
C ALA A 190 10.22 3.00 10.08
N SER A 191 10.85 2.50 11.15
CA SER A 191 10.31 1.38 11.96
C SER A 191 9.96 1.73 13.41
N GLY A 192 10.24 2.97 13.84
CA GLY A 192 9.74 3.50 15.10
C GLY A 192 8.38 4.19 14.98
N THR A 193 7.60 4.22 16.07
CA THR A 193 6.34 5.01 16.11
C THR A 193 6.61 6.48 15.85
N ASN A 194 5.86 7.12 14.95
CA ASN A 194 6.11 8.48 14.46
C ASN A 194 7.51 8.71 13.83
N ALA A 195 8.24 7.64 13.48
CA ALA A 195 9.54 7.79 12.85
C ALA A 195 9.38 8.35 11.43
N THR A 196 10.33 9.17 11.01
CA THR A 196 10.30 9.81 9.69
C THR A 196 11.62 9.63 8.97
N VAL A 197 11.55 9.15 7.72
CA VAL A 197 12.62 9.29 6.75
C VAL A 197 12.10 10.12 5.58
N SER A 198 12.57 11.35 5.41
CA SER A 198 12.02 12.23 4.37
C SER A 198 12.35 11.75 2.94
N GLY A 199 13.42 10.97 2.77
CA GLY A 199 13.77 10.33 1.50
C GLY A 199 15.23 9.88 1.45
N GLY A 200 15.81 9.81 0.25
CA GLY A 200 17.21 9.43 0.05
C GLY A 200 17.40 7.94 -0.22
N SER A 201 18.54 7.38 0.19
CA SER A 201 18.86 5.96 -0.04
C SER A 201 19.44 5.28 1.20
N PHE A 202 18.95 4.08 1.54
CA PHE A 202 19.47 3.27 2.66
C PHE A 202 19.44 3.97 4.02
N ASN A 203 18.48 4.87 4.26
CA ASN A 203 18.34 5.54 5.55
C ASN A 203 17.40 4.78 6.48
N THR A 204 17.70 4.80 7.77
CA THR A 204 16.94 4.09 8.81
C THR A 204 16.58 5.01 9.97
N ALA A 205 15.29 5.10 10.30
CA ALA A 205 14.78 5.71 11.53
C ALA A 205 14.02 4.66 12.35
N SER A 206 14.66 4.08 13.38
CA SER A 206 14.19 2.82 14.00
C SER A 206 13.59 2.96 15.41
N SER A 207 13.60 4.16 15.98
CA SER A 207 13.07 4.42 17.33
C SER A 207 11.93 5.43 17.31
N ALA A 208 11.14 5.48 18.39
CA ALA A 208 10.02 6.41 18.50
C ALA A 208 10.47 7.86 18.26
N SER A 209 9.76 8.56 17.37
CA SER A 209 10.04 9.93 16.94
C SER A 209 11.45 10.16 16.36
N ALA A 210 12.15 9.11 15.94
CA ALA A 210 13.43 9.24 15.26
C ALA A 210 13.25 9.86 13.87
N THR A 211 14.16 10.73 13.45
CA THR A 211 14.06 11.44 12.17
C THR A 211 15.35 11.35 11.37
N VAL A 212 15.24 11.00 10.09
CA VAL A 212 16.29 11.20 9.09
C VAL A 212 15.77 12.13 8.00
N GLY A 213 16.39 13.30 7.84
CA GLY A 213 15.98 14.29 6.84
C GLY A 213 16.29 13.89 5.38
N GLY A 214 17.14 12.88 5.18
CA GLY A 214 17.48 12.31 3.87
C GLY A 214 18.94 11.88 3.77
N GLY A 215 19.49 11.84 2.56
CA GLY A 215 20.88 11.47 2.32
C GLY A 215 21.09 9.98 2.02
N VAL A 216 22.26 9.46 2.35
CA VAL A 216 22.65 8.07 2.08
C VAL A 216 23.14 7.40 3.36
N GLU A 217 22.64 6.19 3.66
CA GLU A 217 23.15 5.35 4.77
C GLU A 217 23.12 6.02 6.16
N ASN A 218 22.17 6.92 6.42
CA ASN A 218 22.04 7.55 7.73
C ASN A 218 21.14 6.74 8.66
N THR A 219 21.51 6.65 9.93
CA THR A 219 20.76 5.91 10.97
C THR A 219 20.41 6.81 12.15
N ALA A 220 19.12 6.96 12.45
CA ALA A 220 18.61 7.51 13.70
C ALA A 220 17.94 6.39 14.51
N SER A 221 18.62 5.88 15.54
CA SER A 221 18.18 4.69 16.27
C SER A 221 17.80 4.95 17.74
N GLY A 222 17.99 6.16 18.25
CA GLY A 222 17.53 6.56 19.58
C GLY A 222 16.15 7.22 19.58
N THR A 223 15.43 7.17 20.71
CA THR A 223 14.16 7.91 20.86
C THR A 223 14.36 9.41 20.66
N GLY A 224 13.61 10.01 19.75
CA GLY A 224 13.76 11.43 19.39
C GLY A 224 15.12 11.78 18.76
N ALA A 225 15.91 10.78 18.34
CA ALA A 225 17.19 11.02 17.69
C ALA A 225 16.99 11.61 16.29
N THR A 226 17.90 12.49 15.87
CA THR A 226 17.79 13.18 14.57
C THR A 226 19.08 13.08 13.80
N VAL A 227 18.99 12.72 12.52
CA VAL A 227 20.03 12.95 11.52
C VAL A 227 19.48 13.89 10.46
N GLY A 228 20.05 15.10 10.32
CA GLY A 228 19.56 16.09 9.35
C GLY A 228 19.77 15.65 7.89
N GLY A 229 20.81 14.85 7.61
CA GLY A 229 21.08 14.27 6.30
C GLY A 229 22.55 13.89 6.14
N GLY A 230 23.07 13.90 4.91
CA GLY A 230 24.48 13.58 4.62
C GLY A 230 24.70 12.10 4.29
N GLY A 231 25.89 11.57 4.61
CA GLY A 231 26.29 10.19 4.29
C GLY A 231 26.78 9.42 5.52
N GLY A 232 26.24 8.24 5.80
CA GLY A 232 26.80 7.32 6.80
C GLY A 232 26.80 7.84 8.24
N ASN A 233 25.88 8.74 8.60
CA ASN A 233 25.83 9.33 9.94
C ASN A 233 24.92 8.52 10.88
N THR A 234 25.27 8.47 12.17
CA THR A 234 24.53 7.72 13.19
C THR A 234 24.18 8.58 14.40
N ALA A 235 22.89 8.74 14.69
CA ALA A 235 22.37 9.26 15.95
C ALA A 235 21.80 8.10 16.78
N GLY A 236 22.61 7.57 17.70
CA GLY A 236 22.42 6.23 18.28
C GLY A 236 21.56 6.16 19.54
N ASN A 237 21.47 7.27 20.30
CA ASN A 237 20.86 7.30 21.64
C ASN A 237 19.78 8.38 21.77
N ALA A 238 19.03 8.35 22.88
CA ALA A 238 17.90 9.24 23.08
C ALA A 238 18.30 10.72 22.95
N TYR A 239 17.57 11.45 22.12
CA TYR A 239 17.79 12.86 21.77
C TYR A 239 19.18 13.19 21.21
N ALA A 240 19.94 12.18 20.75
CA ALA A 240 21.18 12.43 20.03
C ALA A 240 20.89 13.11 18.69
N THR A 241 21.74 14.05 18.29
CA THR A 241 21.57 14.80 17.04
C THR A 241 22.85 14.77 16.22
N VAL A 242 22.72 14.41 14.94
CA VAL A 242 23.72 14.69 13.92
C VAL A 242 23.13 15.65 12.89
N GLY A 243 23.64 16.88 12.81
CA GLY A 243 23.12 17.87 11.85
C GLY A 243 23.33 17.47 10.38
N GLY A 244 24.40 16.73 10.08
CA GLY A 244 24.67 16.16 8.77
C GLY A 244 26.15 15.79 8.59
N GLY A 245 26.66 15.87 7.37
CA GLY A 245 28.06 15.59 7.05
C GLY A 245 28.32 14.14 6.65
N LEU A 246 29.53 13.63 6.88
CA LEU A 246 29.95 12.29 6.48
C LEU A 246 30.52 11.49 7.66
N LEU A 247 29.97 10.32 7.92
CA LEU A 247 30.48 9.35 8.92
C LEU A 247 30.54 9.87 10.36
N ASN A 248 29.62 10.74 10.76
CA ASN A 248 29.55 11.25 12.13
C ASN A 248 28.70 10.36 13.03
N THR A 249 29.09 10.22 14.29
CA THR A 249 28.38 9.41 15.29
C THR A 249 28.08 10.22 16.54
N ALA A 250 26.80 10.37 16.89
CA ALA A 250 26.35 10.85 18.19
C ALA A 250 25.73 9.67 18.95
N SER A 251 26.47 9.09 19.90
CA SER A 251 26.04 7.90 20.65
C SER A 251 25.88 8.13 22.15
N GLY A 252 25.99 9.35 22.65
CA GLY A 252 25.56 9.69 24.01
C GLY A 252 24.11 10.18 24.07
N THR A 253 23.46 10.07 25.22
CA THR A 253 22.14 10.71 25.43
C THR A 253 22.31 12.22 25.34
N TYR A 254 21.47 12.92 24.56
CA TYR A 254 21.63 14.35 24.25
C TYR A 254 22.97 14.74 23.58
N ALA A 255 23.74 13.78 23.05
CA ALA A 255 24.98 14.09 22.34
C ALA A 255 24.70 14.81 21.02
N THR A 256 25.57 15.74 20.64
CA THR A 256 25.39 16.53 19.41
C THR A 256 26.65 16.52 18.56
N VAL A 257 26.48 16.21 17.27
CA VAL A 257 27.44 16.51 16.22
C VAL A 257 26.78 17.44 15.22
N PRO A 258 27.13 18.74 15.15
CA PRO A 258 26.46 19.67 14.24
C PRO A 258 26.74 19.37 12.75
N GLY A 259 27.80 18.63 12.45
CA GLY A 259 28.18 18.24 11.09
C GLY A 259 29.67 17.90 10.99
N GLY A 260 30.22 17.97 9.77
CA GLY A 260 31.63 17.70 9.50
C GLY A 260 31.91 16.27 9.07
N GLN A 261 33.10 15.74 9.37
CA GLN A 261 33.50 14.42 8.92
C GLN A 261 34.11 13.56 10.04
N SER A 262 33.58 12.37 10.26
CA SER A 262 34.14 11.37 11.18
C SER A 262 34.25 11.85 12.64
N ASN A 263 33.33 12.68 13.11
CA ASN A 263 33.28 13.09 14.51
C ASN A 263 32.49 12.08 15.35
N ILE A 264 32.88 11.92 16.62
CA ILE A 264 32.27 11.00 17.57
C ILE A 264 31.94 11.75 18.87
N ALA A 265 30.66 11.87 19.20
CA ALA A 265 30.17 12.36 20.48
C ALA A 265 29.56 11.18 21.25
N SER A 266 30.35 10.48 22.07
CA SER A 266 29.97 9.18 22.63
C SER A 266 29.41 9.21 24.03
N SER A 267 29.65 10.29 24.78
CA SER A 267 29.18 10.44 26.17
C SER A 267 27.93 11.31 26.29
N ASN A 268 27.20 11.17 27.40
CA ASN A 268 25.99 11.96 27.63
C ASN A 268 26.30 13.46 27.59
N TYR A 269 25.44 14.25 26.94
CA TYR A 269 25.59 15.70 26.74
C TYR A 269 26.87 16.13 26.01
N SER A 270 27.59 15.22 25.36
CA SER A 270 28.83 15.55 24.66
C SER A 270 28.59 16.29 23.33
N PHE A 271 29.56 17.08 22.91
CA PHE A 271 29.55 17.84 21.66
C PHE A 271 30.84 17.60 20.88
N ALA A 272 30.74 17.17 19.62
CA ALA A 272 31.90 16.98 18.74
C ALA A 272 31.68 17.64 17.37
N ALA A 273 32.59 18.50 16.92
CA ALA A 273 32.46 19.22 15.64
C ALA A 273 33.78 19.28 14.86
N GLY A 274 33.71 19.49 13.54
CA GLY A 274 34.88 19.62 12.67
C GLY A 274 35.21 18.31 11.94
N ARG A 275 36.45 17.83 12.04
CA ARG A 275 36.84 16.54 11.47
C ARG A 275 37.63 15.70 12.47
N ARG A 276 37.23 14.43 12.63
CA ARG A 276 37.83 13.46 13.56
C ARG A 276 37.87 13.94 15.01
N ALA A 277 36.91 14.76 15.42
CA ALA A 277 36.73 15.13 16.81
C ALA A 277 36.15 13.95 17.60
N VAL A 278 36.67 13.70 18.80
CA VAL A 278 36.14 12.68 19.71
C VAL A 278 35.85 13.34 21.06
N ALA A 279 34.60 13.27 21.51
CA ALA A 279 34.16 13.71 22.82
C ALA A 279 33.59 12.51 23.58
N ASP A 280 34.40 11.94 24.47
CA ASP A 280 34.14 10.71 25.23
C ASP A 280 33.90 10.95 26.73
N ASP A 281 34.03 12.19 27.19
CA ASP A 281 33.64 12.61 28.55
C ASP A 281 32.19 13.12 28.62
N THR A 282 31.52 12.92 29.75
CA THR A 282 30.17 13.47 29.99
C THR A 282 30.21 14.99 29.98
N GLY A 283 29.40 15.62 29.12
CA GLY A 283 29.44 17.06 28.88
C GLY A 283 30.69 17.55 28.15
N GLY A 284 31.53 16.62 27.64
CA GLY A 284 32.76 16.94 26.95
C GLY A 284 32.50 17.67 25.63
N VAL A 285 33.37 18.63 25.31
CA VAL A 285 33.31 19.41 24.06
C VAL A 285 34.62 19.21 23.30
N CYS A 286 34.53 18.73 22.06
CA CYS A 286 35.67 18.52 21.19
C CYS A 286 35.45 19.20 19.84
N VAL A 287 36.43 19.99 19.40
CA VAL A 287 36.42 20.62 18.08
C VAL A 287 37.68 20.20 17.33
N GLY A 288 37.49 19.38 16.32
CA GLY A 288 38.53 18.87 15.43
C GLY A 288 38.94 19.87 14.35
N ARG A 289 40.01 19.54 13.62
CA ARG A 289 40.59 20.37 12.54
C ARG A 289 40.07 20.02 11.15
#